data_AF-G0WGG0-F1
#
_entry.id   AF-G0WGG0-F1
#
_cell.length_a   1.000
_cell.length_b   1.000
_cell.length_c   1.000
_cell.angle_alpha   90.00
_cell.angle_beta   90.00
_cell.angle_gamma   90.00
#
_symmetry.space_group_name_H-M   'P 1'
#
loop_
_entity.id
_entity.type
_entity.pdbx_description
1 polymer ?
#
loop_
_entity_poly.entity_id
_entity_poly.type
_entity_poly.pdbx_seq_one_letter_code
_entity_poly.pdbx_strand_id
1 'polypeptide(L)'
;MVKSLVEEIDKKTYNPNVYFTSADPQSRSSRVNSKRKSSLSSGGSSRSMKRVNYSLADMESKLYTKNPDDNHSTNDNSNSNSNDKLNKDMLNKFTQQEIIQSKRRFMELDTENVKDLFEIPTLLSSITGINKDNIGSNSTTIQNTTTNGSLSRTNKNKFELPKNFHLNYRSTRLPKPKRKNTHRLVALKKTLTSKRPLNTYLDTLNQVDRSIILNNVYNKKYFKVLPLITICSICGGYNSISSCVKCSNKICSLRCYRLHNETRCIHR
;
A
#
# COMPACT_ATOMS: atom_id res chain seq x y z
N MET A 1 37.33 27.79 8.85
CA MET A 1 36.24 28.38 8.03
C MET A 1 36.08 29.82 8.45
N VAL A 2 36.42 30.77 7.59
CA VAL A 2 36.19 32.20 7.86
C VAL A 2 34.72 32.48 7.55
N LYS A 3 33.94 32.84 8.56
CA LYS A 3 32.55 33.25 8.37
C LYS A 3 32.57 34.70 7.87
N SER A 4 32.04 34.94 6.67
CA SER A 4 31.93 36.30 6.16
C SER A 4 30.94 37.12 7.00
N LEU A 5 31.27 38.37 7.29
CA LEU A 5 30.39 39.32 7.98
C LEU A 5 29.41 40.02 7.01
N VAL A 6 29.66 39.91 5.70
CA VAL A 6 28.88 40.56 4.64
C VAL A 6 28.59 39.56 3.53
N GLU A 7 27.34 39.50 3.07
CA GLU A 7 26.88 38.65 1.97
C GLU A 7 26.19 39.52 0.91
N GLU A 8 26.56 39.35 -0.36
CA GLU A 8 25.92 40.05 -1.48
C GLU A 8 24.61 39.34 -1.84
N ILE A 9 23.50 40.09 -1.81
CA ILE A 9 22.16 39.55 -1.93
C ILE A 9 21.35 40.39 -2.93
N ASP A 10 20.71 39.73 -3.89
CA ASP A 10 19.83 40.36 -4.88
C ASP A 10 18.38 40.46 -4.37
N LYS A 11 17.83 41.67 -4.31
CA LYS A 11 16.47 41.95 -3.81
C LYS A 11 15.34 41.25 -4.58
N LYS A 12 15.55 40.88 -5.85
CA LYS A 12 14.51 40.25 -6.69
C LYS A 12 14.47 38.74 -6.61
N THR A 13 15.64 38.11 -6.48
CA THR A 13 15.78 36.64 -6.55
C THR A 13 15.97 36.02 -5.18
N TYR A 14 16.52 36.78 -4.23
CA TYR A 14 16.72 36.30 -2.87
C TYR A 14 15.44 36.40 -2.06
N ASN A 15 15.13 35.31 -1.37
CA ASN A 15 14.15 35.28 -0.32
C ASN A 15 14.83 34.74 0.95
N PRO A 16 14.83 35.49 2.08
CA PRO A 16 15.50 35.06 3.31
C PRO A 16 14.94 33.75 3.86
N ASN A 17 13.73 33.37 3.46
CA ASN A 17 13.04 32.16 3.91
C ASN A 17 13.28 30.94 2.99
N VAL A 18 13.94 31.12 1.83
CA VAL A 18 14.14 30.04 0.84
C VAL A 18 15.61 29.98 0.43
N TYR A 19 16.30 28.95 0.90
CA TYR A 19 17.68 28.66 0.52
C TYR A 19 17.71 27.53 -0.51
N PHE A 20 18.29 27.78 -1.68
CA PHE A 20 18.46 26.78 -2.72
C PHE A 20 19.87 26.84 -3.29
N THR A 21 20.56 25.71 -3.29
CA THR A 21 21.89 25.56 -3.90
C THR A 21 21.90 24.31 -4.76
N SER A 22 22.26 24.46 -6.04
CA SER A 22 22.42 23.35 -6.97
C SER A 22 23.71 23.49 -7.76
N ALA A 23 24.47 22.40 -7.88
CA ALA A 23 25.59 22.31 -8.80
C ALA A 23 25.16 21.95 -10.23
N ASP A 24 23.90 21.55 -10.44
CA ASP A 24 23.36 21.19 -11.75
C ASP A 24 22.96 22.46 -12.54
N PRO A 25 23.60 22.78 -13.68
CA PRO A 25 23.34 24.01 -14.44
C PRO A 25 21.99 24.00 -15.20
N GLN A 26 21.12 23.00 -14.98
CA GLN A 26 19.86 22.81 -15.70
C GLN A 26 18.81 23.91 -15.53
N SER A 27 19.01 24.90 -14.65
CA SER A 27 18.14 26.06 -14.54
C SER A 27 18.37 27.12 -15.64
N ARG A 28 19.43 27.01 -16.44
CA ARG A 28 19.60 27.84 -17.66
C ARG A 28 18.84 27.20 -18.82
N SER A 29 17.54 27.52 -18.89
CA SER A 29 16.65 27.38 -20.05
C SER A 29 17.34 26.83 -21.31
N SER A 30 17.25 25.51 -21.49
CA SER A 30 17.68 24.86 -22.71
C SER A 30 16.71 25.22 -23.82
N ARG A 31 16.95 26.36 -24.50
CA ARG A 31 16.51 26.53 -25.89
C ARG A 31 17.25 25.47 -26.71
N VAL A 32 16.59 24.36 -26.97
CA VAL A 32 17.06 23.30 -27.85
C VAL A 32 17.09 23.85 -29.28
N ASN A 33 18.22 24.43 -29.68
CA ASN A 33 18.53 24.58 -31.10
C ASN A 33 18.92 23.19 -31.61
N SER A 34 17.93 22.48 -32.17
CA SER A 34 18.14 21.29 -32.97
C SER A 34 18.96 21.64 -34.21
N LYS A 35 20.28 21.47 -34.14
CA LYS A 35 21.11 21.24 -35.32
C LYS A 35 21.68 19.83 -35.25
N ARG A 36 21.05 18.98 -36.06
CA ARG A 36 21.52 17.65 -36.45
C ARG A 36 22.99 17.73 -36.87
N LYS A 37 23.85 16.96 -36.22
CA LYS A 37 25.06 16.43 -36.84
C LYS A 37 25.10 14.93 -36.57
N SER A 38 24.74 14.19 -37.60
CA SER A 38 25.06 12.78 -37.79
C SER A 38 26.57 12.65 -37.93
N SER A 39 27.24 12.16 -36.89
CA SER A 39 28.56 11.57 -37.03
C SER A 39 28.61 10.31 -36.18
N LEU A 40 28.54 9.20 -36.90
CA LEU A 40 28.85 7.84 -36.48
C LEU A 40 30.16 7.85 -35.67
N SER A 41 30.07 7.70 -34.36
CA SER A 41 31.22 7.41 -33.50
C SER A 41 30.74 6.50 -32.37
N SER A 42 31.09 5.23 -32.51
CA SER A 42 30.88 4.14 -31.56
C SER A 42 31.80 4.28 -30.35
N GLY A 43 31.57 5.30 -29.54
CA GLY A 43 32.16 5.46 -28.22
C GLY A 43 31.02 5.61 -27.21
N GLY A 44 30.93 4.71 -26.23
CA GLY A 44 29.89 4.67 -25.20
C GLY A 44 29.88 5.91 -24.31
N SER A 45 29.37 7.03 -24.84
CA SER A 45 29.07 8.23 -24.07
C SER A 45 27.80 7.95 -23.29
N SER A 46 27.95 7.47 -22.06
CA SER A 46 26.83 7.26 -21.15
C SER A 46 26.18 8.61 -20.85
N ARG A 47 25.12 8.94 -21.60
CA ARG A 47 24.32 10.14 -21.37
C ARG A 47 23.63 9.99 -20.02
N SER A 48 23.91 10.88 -19.08
CA SER A 48 23.11 11.01 -17.87
C SER A 48 21.72 11.52 -18.27
N MET A 49 20.74 10.61 -18.30
CA MET A 49 19.35 10.95 -18.59
C MET A 49 18.53 10.88 -17.30
N LYS A 50 17.71 11.91 -17.06
CA LYS A 50 16.68 11.85 -16.03
C LYS A 50 15.71 10.73 -16.36
N ARG A 51 15.20 10.07 -15.32
CA ARG A 51 14.22 9.01 -15.49
C ARG A 51 12.87 9.60 -15.82
N VAL A 52 12.28 9.07 -16.88
CA VAL A 52 10.93 9.39 -17.29
C VAL A 52 10.11 8.12 -17.09
N ASN A 53 9.01 8.22 -16.35
CA ASN A 53 8.06 7.13 -16.29
C ASN A 53 7.23 7.15 -17.58
N TYR A 54 7.18 6.03 -18.29
CA TYR A 54 6.42 5.87 -19.53
C TYR A 54 5.01 5.30 -19.29
N SER A 55 4.62 5.06 -18.03
CA SER A 55 3.27 4.63 -17.68
C SER A 55 2.26 5.76 -17.90
N LEU A 56 1.32 5.56 -18.83
CA LEU A 56 0.24 6.52 -19.11
C LEU A 56 -0.58 6.84 -17.86
N ALA A 57 -0.95 5.82 -17.09
CA ALA A 57 -1.72 5.99 -15.86
C ALA A 57 -0.98 6.83 -14.80
N ASP A 58 0.36 6.73 -14.72
CA ASP A 58 1.16 7.59 -13.82
C ASP A 58 1.21 9.04 -14.32
N MET A 59 1.23 9.26 -15.64
CA MET A 59 1.20 10.62 -16.20
C MET A 59 -0.18 11.27 -16.01
N GLU A 60 -1.25 10.54 -16.29
CA GLU A 60 -2.63 11.01 -16.11
C GLU A 60 -2.94 11.29 -14.65
N SER A 61 -2.61 10.36 -13.73
CA SER A 61 -2.84 10.58 -12.30
C SER A 61 -2.11 11.82 -11.80
N LYS A 62 -0.85 12.03 -12.18
CA LYS A 62 -0.11 13.25 -11.84
C LYS A 62 -0.76 14.53 -12.36
N LEU A 63 -1.39 14.50 -13.53
CA LEU A 63 -2.07 15.67 -14.08
C LEU A 63 -3.38 15.95 -13.33
N TYR A 64 -4.17 14.91 -13.04
CA TYR A 64 -5.47 15.04 -12.40
C TYR A 64 -5.42 15.25 -10.88
N THR A 65 -4.34 14.83 -10.20
CA THR A 65 -4.14 15.09 -8.76
C THR A 65 -3.34 16.35 -8.47
N LYS A 66 -2.79 17.01 -9.50
CA LYS A 66 -2.06 18.27 -9.32
C LYS A 66 -3.06 19.39 -9.11
N ASN A 67 -3.43 19.61 -7.86
CA ASN A 67 -4.18 20.80 -7.48
C ASN A 67 -3.37 22.06 -7.85
N PRO A 68 -3.99 23.11 -8.40
CA PRO A 68 -3.33 24.38 -8.73
C PRO A 68 -2.91 25.22 -7.50
N ASP A 69 -3.28 24.81 -6.28
CA ASP A 69 -3.18 25.64 -5.07
C ASP A 69 -1.87 25.50 -4.28
N ASP A 70 -0.90 24.70 -4.74
CA ASP A 70 0.44 24.62 -4.12
C ASP A 70 1.28 25.90 -4.28
N ASN A 71 0.71 26.97 -4.88
CA ASN A 71 1.32 28.29 -5.00
C ASN A 71 0.83 29.33 -3.98
N HIS A 72 0.01 28.99 -2.98
CA HIS A 72 -0.38 29.96 -1.94
C HIS A 72 -0.54 29.34 -0.54
N SER A 73 0.55 28.80 0.03
CA SER A 73 0.62 28.62 1.49
C SER A 73 1.06 29.91 2.16
N THR A 74 0.13 30.83 2.40
CA THR A 74 0.28 31.84 3.46
C THR A 74 -1.07 32.13 4.11
N ASN A 75 -1.07 32.03 5.44
CA ASN A 75 -2.08 32.48 6.39
C ASN A 75 -3.42 31.74 6.45
N ASP A 76 -3.46 30.69 7.28
CA ASP A 76 -4.60 30.53 8.19
C ASP A 76 -4.10 30.54 9.64
N ASN A 77 -4.26 31.71 10.25
CA ASN A 77 -4.03 31.97 11.65
C ASN A 77 -5.23 31.44 12.46
N SER A 78 -5.33 30.11 12.60
CA SER A 78 -6.33 29.47 13.47
C SER A 78 -5.69 29.07 14.79
N ASN A 79 -5.82 29.98 15.75
CA ASN A 79 -5.52 29.82 17.17
C ASN A 79 -6.35 28.67 17.75
N SER A 80 -5.84 27.44 17.64
CA SER A 80 -6.49 26.22 18.10
C SER A 80 -5.46 25.36 18.85
N ASN A 81 -5.86 24.96 20.05
CA ASN A 81 -5.08 24.26 21.07
C ASN A 81 -3.99 23.32 20.50
N SER A 82 -2.77 23.48 20.99
CA SER A 82 -1.55 22.76 20.58
C SER A 82 -1.66 21.23 20.60
N ASN A 83 -2.64 20.68 21.35
CA ASN A 83 -2.89 19.23 21.43
C ASN A 83 -3.74 18.68 20.27
N ASP A 84 -4.59 19.49 19.63
CA ASP A 84 -5.39 19.05 18.47
C ASP A 84 -4.60 19.11 17.16
N LYS A 85 -3.62 20.02 17.07
CA LYS A 85 -2.75 20.15 15.89
C LYS A 85 -1.84 18.93 15.71
N LEU A 86 -1.28 18.40 16.79
CA LEU A 86 -0.46 17.18 16.79
C LEU A 86 -1.26 15.94 16.33
N ASN A 87 -2.52 15.82 16.75
CA ASN A 87 -3.38 14.71 16.32
C ASN A 87 -3.85 14.85 14.87
N LYS A 88 -4.13 16.08 14.41
CA LYS A 88 -4.55 16.35 13.02
C LYS A 88 -3.40 16.16 12.03
N ASP A 89 -2.17 16.55 12.39
CA ASP A 89 -0.96 16.28 11.59
C ASP A 89 -0.59 14.78 11.56
N MET A 90 -0.90 14.02 12.62
CA MET A 90 -0.70 12.57 12.64
C MET A 90 -1.76 11.80 11.85
N LEU A 91 -3.02 12.27 11.81
CA LEU A 91 -4.07 11.69 10.96
C LEU A 91 -3.75 11.83 9.47
N ASN A 92 -3.09 12.93 9.10
CA ASN A 92 -2.64 13.22 7.73
C ASN A 92 -1.29 12.59 7.38
N LYS A 93 -0.65 11.86 8.31
CA LYS A 93 0.70 11.31 8.11
C LYS A 93 0.74 10.16 7.10
N PHE A 94 -0.36 9.41 6.99
CA PHE A 94 -0.47 8.32 6.04
C PHE A 94 -1.61 8.59 5.07
N THR A 95 -1.32 8.48 3.78
CA THR A 95 -2.36 8.66 2.78
C THR A 95 -3.35 7.49 2.84
N GLN A 96 -4.61 7.71 2.45
CA GLN A 96 -5.60 6.64 2.40
C GLN A 96 -5.13 5.46 1.52
N GLN A 97 -4.36 5.75 0.47
CA GLN A 97 -3.76 4.74 -0.41
C GLN A 97 -2.72 3.89 0.34
N GLU A 98 -1.84 4.49 1.14
CA GLU A 98 -0.89 3.76 1.99
C GLU A 98 -1.61 2.90 3.04
N ILE A 99 -2.73 3.38 3.58
CA ILE A 99 -3.56 2.60 4.51
C ILE A 99 -4.17 1.38 3.80
N ILE A 100 -4.69 1.54 2.58
CA ILE A 100 -5.24 0.43 1.80
C ILE A 100 -4.12 -0.58 1.46
N GLN A 101 -2.96 -0.08 1.03
CA GLN A 101 -1.80 -0.92 0.71
C GLN A 101 -1.30 -1.69 1.94
N SER A 102 -1.24 -1.05 3.11
CA SER A 102 -0.82 -1.70 4.35
C SER A 102 -1.82 -2.76 4.81
N LYS A 103 -3.13 -2.49 4.76
CA LYS A 103 -4.17 -3.48 5.07
C LYS A 103 -4.12 -4.70 4.15
N ARG A 104 -3.93 -4.48 2.85
CA ARG A 104 -3.79 -5.56 1.89
C ARG A 104 -2.54 -6.40 2.17
N ARG A 105 -1.39 -5.74 2.32
CA ARG A 105 -0.12 -6.44 2.64
C ARG A 105 -0.21 -7.19 3.96
N PHE A 106 -0.91 -6.64 4.95
CA PHE A 106 -1.17 -7.31 6.22
C PHE A 106 -1.94 -8.61 6.00
N MET A 107 -3.03 -8.58 5.24
CA MET A 107 -3.79 -9.79 4.92
C MET A 107 -2.99 -10.79 4.07
N GLU A 108 -2.15 -10.33 3.15
CA GLU A 108 -1.26 -11.21 2.35
C GLU A 108 -0.21 -11.93 3.21
N LEU A 109 0.24 -11.30 4.30
CA LEU A 109 1.14 -11.92 5.26
C LEU A 109 0.41 -12.83 6.26
N ASP A 110 -0.87 -12.55 6.53
CA ASP A 110 -1.73 -13.35 7.43
C ASP A 110 -2.24 -14.63 6.75
N THR A 111 -2.30 -14.66 5.41
CA THR A 111 -2.68 -15.87 4.67
C THR A 111 -1.57 -16.92 4.65
N GLU A 112 -1.90 -18.13 5.08
CA GLU A 112 -0.97 -19.27 5.15
C GLU A 112 -0.69 -19.89 3.78
N ASN A 113 -1.70 -19.93 2.90
CA ASN A 113 -1.64 -20.66 1.64
C ASN A 113 -1.64 -19.71 0.45
N VAL A 114 -0.69 -19.93 -0.47
CA VAL A 114 -0.48 -19.10 -1.67
C VAL A 114 -1.72 -19.07 -2.57
N LYS A 115 -2.50 -20.16 -2.60
CA LYS A 115 -3.70 -20.26 -3.44
C LYS A 115 -4.83 -19.35 -2.98
N ASP A 116 -4.78 -18.83 -1.75
CA ASP A 116 -5.83 -18.02 -1.14
C ASP A 116 -5.55 -16.51 -1.29
N LEU A 117 -4.34 -16.14 -1.76
CA LEU A 117 -3.95 -14.75 -2.00
C LEU A 117 -4.89 -13.99 -2.96
N PHE A 118 -5.52 -14.69 -3.90
CA PHE A 118 -6.45 -14.06 -4.86
C PHE A 118 -7.79 -13.67 -4.23
N GLU A 119 -8.15 -14.24 -3.07
CA GLU A 119 -9.42 -13.95 -2.38
C GLU A 119 -9.33 -12.68 -1.54
N ILE A 120 -8.12 -12.30 -1.14
CA ILE A 120 -7.83 -11.16 -0.26
C ILE A 120 -8.49 -9.86 -0.74
N PRO A 121 -8.35 -9.43 -2.02
CA PRO A 121 -8.99 -8.19 -2.46
C PRO A 121 -10.52 -8.21 -2.33
N THR A 122 -11.13 -9.38 -2.47
CA THR A 122 -12.58 -9.55 -2.34
C THR A 122 -13.01 -9.45 -0.88
N LEU A 123 -12.31 -10.14 0.01
CA LEU A 123 -12.59 -10.06 1.45
C LEU A 123 -12.31 -8.66 2.00
N LEU A 124 -11.20 -8.03 1.60
CA LEU A 124 -10.85 -6.67 2.01
C LEU A 124 -11.88 -5.66 1.52
N SER A 125 -12.40 -5.81 0.29
CA SER A 125 -13.50 -4.99 -0.23
C SER A 125 -14.73 -5.07 0.68
N SER A 126 -15.10 -6.27 1.09
CA SER A 126 -16.25 -6.48 1.98
C SER A 126 -16.02 -5.96 3.40
N ILE A 127 -14.80 -6.04 3.93
CA ILE A 127 -14.50 -5.50 5.27
C ILE A 127 -14.46 -3.97 5.24
N THR A 128 -13.85 -3.38 4.22
CA THR A 128 -13.60 -1.92 4.15
C THR A 128 -14.74 -1.14 3.49
N GLY A 129 -15.62 -1.81 2.75
CA GLY A 129 -16.64 -1.16 1.92
C GLY A 129 -16.09 -0.47 0.67
N ILE A 130 -14.78 -0.59 0.38
CA ILE A 130 -14.16 -0.02 -0.81
C ILE A 130 -14.35 -1.01 -1.97
N ASN A 131 -14.67 -0.50 -3.15
CA ASN A 131 -14.85 -1.32 -4.34
C ASN A 131 -13.59 -2.15 -4.64
N LYS A 132 -13.79 -3.45 -4.90
CA LYS A 132 -12.72 -4.40 -5.23
C LYS A 132 -11.80 -3.90 -6.34
N ASP A 133 -12.37 -3.28 -7.37
CA ASP A 133 -11.61 -2.81 -8.54
C ASP A 133 -10.67 -1.65 -8.18
N ASN A 134 -11.05 -0.81 -7.23
CA ASN A 134 -10.20 0.29 -6.72
C ASN A 134 -9.04 -0.22 -5.85
N ILE A 135 -9.24 -1.35 -5.16
CA ILE A 135 -8.19 -2.00 -4.35
C ILE A 135 -7.21 -2.77 -5.25
N GLY A 136 -7.72 -3.41 -6.30
CA GLY A 136 -6.94 -4.24 -7.22
C GLY A 136 -6.06 -3.44 -8.18
N SER A 137 -6.55 -2.29 -8.66
CA SER A 137 -5.86 -1.44 -9.64
C SER A 137 -4.67 -0.67 -9.08
N ASN A 138 -4.75 -0.22 -7.82
CA ASN A 138 -3.74 0.65 -7.20
C ASN A 138 -2.65 -0.11 -6.42
N SER A 139 -2.78 -1.43 -6.25
CA SER A 139 -1.86 -2.21 -5.45
C SER A 139 -1.45 -3.50 -6.17
N THR A 140 -0.16 -3.68 -6.37
CA THR A 140 0.42 -4.88 -6.97
C THR A 140 0.53 -5.98 -5.91
N THR A 141 0.00 -7.17 -6.17
CA THR A 141 0.19 -8.36 -5.34
C THR A 141 1.68 -8.70 -5.24
N ILE A 142 2.11 -9.29 -4.11
CA ILE A 142 3.49 -9.75 -3.86
C ILE A 142 4.03 -10.70 -4.95
N GLN A 143 3.18 -11.28 -5.79
CA GLN A 143 3.58 -12.15 -6.89
C GLN A 143 3.39 -11.50 -8.27
N ASN A 144 4.51 -11.40 -9.01
CA ASN A 144 4.58 -11.30 -10.47
C ASN A 144 4.11 -12.63 -11.13
N THR A 145 3.01 -13.22 -10.67
CA THR A 145 2.35 -14.29 -11.39
C THR A 145 1.44 -13.64 -12.41
N THR A 146 2.00 -13.41 -13.60
CA THR A 146 1.27 -13.27 -14.86
C THR A 146 0.40 -14.50 -15.07
N THR A 147 -0.74 -14.54 -14.40
CA THR A 147 -1.83 -15.43 -14.78
C THR A 147 -3.08 -14.58 -14.78
N ASN A 148 -3.49 -14.21 -16.00
CA ASN A 148 -4.87 -13.96 -16.35
C ASN A 148 -5.72 -15.12 -15.80
N GLY A 149 -6.12 -15.02 -14.54
CA GLY A 149 -6.86 -16.04 -13.79
C GLY A 149 -8.32 -15.64 -13.61
N SER A 150 -8.90 -14.97 -14.62
CA SER A 150 -10.34 -15.00 -14.81
C SER A 150 -10.70 -16.40 -15.29
N LEU A 151 -10.90 -17.36 -14.37
CA LEU A 151 -11.58 -18.66 -14.58
C LEU A 151 -11.31 -19.55 -13.36
N SER A 152 -12.16 -19.47 -12.34
CA SER A 152 -12.62 -20.59 -11.47
C SER A 152 -13.20 -20.03 -10.16
N ARG A 153 -14.29 -19.26 -10.28
CA ARG A 153 -14.99 -18.65 -9.13
C ARG A 153 -15.98 -19.60 -8.44
N THR A 154 -16.19 -20.82 -8.93
CA THR A 154 -17.35 -21.63 -8.52
C THR A 154 -17.04 -22.96 -7.83
N ASN A 155 -15.79 -23.45 -7.87
CA ASN A 155 -15.48 -24.80 -7.37
C ASN A 155 -14.63 -24.87 -6.08
N LYS A 156 -14.11 -23.76 -5.53
CA LYS A 156 -13.21 -23.79 -4.36
C LYS A 156 -13.92 -23.95 -3.00
N ASN A 157 -15.17 -23.53 -2.88
CA ASN A 157 -15.94 -23.72 -1.64
C ASN A 157 -16.50 -25.14 -1.48
N LYS A 158 -16.18 -26.05 -2.41
CA LYS A 158 -16.38 -27.48 -2.20
C LYS A 158 -15.23 -27.96 -1.33
N PHE A 159 -15.39 -27.83 -0.01
CA PHE A 159 -14.63 -28.66 0.91
C PHE A 159 -15.06 -30.11 0.65
N GLU A 160 -14.32 -30.79 -0.21
CA GLU A 160 -14.48 -32.22 -0.44
C GLU A 160 -13.86 -32.94 0.75
N LEU A 161 -14.67 -33.21 1.78
CA LEU A 161 -14.27 -34.21 2.76
C LEU A 161 -14.03 -35.50 1.98
N PRO A 162 -12.84 -36.10 2.07
CA PRO A 162 -12.62 -37.42 1.51
C PRO A 162 -13.69 -38.35 2.07
N LYS A 163 -14.33 -39.15 1.22
CA LYS A 163 -15.37 -40.11 1.65
C LYS A 163 -14.87 -41.06 2.74
N ASN A 164 -13.55 -41.24 2.81
CA ASN A 164 -12.85 -42.07 3.79
C ASN A 164 -12.63 -41.37 5.15
N PHE A 165 -12.88 -40.06 5.29
CA PHE A 165 -12.77 -39.36 6.58
C PHE A 165 -13.70 -39.99 7.63
N HIS A 166 -14.83 -40.56 7.18
CA HIS A 166 -15.75 -41.32 8.02
C HIS A 166 -15.14 -42.56 8.70
N LEU A 167 -14.09 -43.12 8.11
CA LEU A 167 -13.39 -44.28 8.65
C LEU A 167 -12.44 -43.88 9.79
N ASN A 168 -11.87 -42.67 9.74
CA ASN A 168 -10.93 -42.16 10.75
C ASN A 168 -11.59 -41.89 12.10
N TYR A 169 -12.90 -41.58 12.12
CA TYR A 169 -13.63 -41.29 13.36
C TYR A 169 -14.59 -42.42 13.77
N ARG A 170 -14.55 -43.58 13.11
CA ARG A 170 -15.48 -44.69 13.37
C ARG A 170 -15.33 -45.17 14.83
N SER A 171 -16.21 -44.70 15.69
CA SER A 171 -16.24 -45.05 17.11
C SER A 171 -16.64 -46.51 17.30
N THR A 172 -16.14 -47.14 18.37
CA THR A 172 -16.50 -48.51 18.79
C THR A 172 -17.97 -48.65 19.19
N ARG A 173 -18.66 -47.53 19.44
CA ARG A 173 -20.10 -47.48 19.73
C ARG A 173 -20.81 -46.57 18.73
N LEU A 174 -21.70 -47.15 17.93
CA LEU A 174 -22.43 -46.42 16.88
C LEU A 174 -23.50 -45.49 17.51
N PRO A 175 -23.56 -44.20 17.12
CA PRO A 175 -24.64 -43.32 17.56
C PRO A 175 -25.97 -43.80 16.97
N LYS A 176 -27.02 -43.89 17.80
CA LYS A 176 -28.36 -44.31 17.37
C LYS A 176 -29.05 -43.17 16.59
N PRO A 177 -29.30 -43.29 15.28
CA PRO A 177 -29.96 -42.23 14.52
C PRO A 177 -31.45 -42.20 14.86
N LYS A 178 -31.91 -41.20 15.60
CA LYS A 178 -33.35 -40.88 15.72
C LYS A 178 -33.65 -39.68 14.83
N ARG A 179 -34.31 -39.90 13.70
CA ARG A 179 -34.71 -38.82 12.77
C ARG A 179 -36.23 -38.73 12.71
N LYS A 180 -36.77 -37.54 12.99
CA LYS A 180 -38.18 -37.19 12.76
C LYS A 180 -38.24 -36.12 11.68
N ASN A 181 -39.06 -36.30 10.65
CA ASN A 181 -39.22 -35.31 9.59
C ASN A 181 -39.97 -34.09 10.13
N THR A 182 -39.24 -32.99 10.31
CA THR A 182 -39.76 -31.70 10.79
C THR A 182 -39.10 -30.58 9.98
N HIS A 183 -39.74 -29.41 9.88
CA HIS A 183 -39.13 -28.24 9.24
C HIS A 183 -37.79 -27.84 9.90
N ARG A 184 -37.64 -28.08 11.21
CA ARG A 184 -36.37 -27.91 11.92
C ARG A 184 -35.27 -28.81 11.36
N LEU A 185 -35.60 -30.05 10.97
CA LEU A 185 -34.65 -30.98 10.37
C LEU A 185 -34.24 -30.54 8.94
N VAL A 186 -35.14 -29.90 8.19
CA VAL A 186 -34.80 -29.29 6.90
C VAL A 186 -33.85 -28.10 7.08
N ALA A 187 -34.12 -27.22 8.05
CA ALA A 187 -33.22 -26.12 8.40
C ALA A 187 -31.85 -26.64 8.87
N LEU A 188 -31.81 -27.65 9.74
CA LEU A 188 -30.57 -28.29 10.18
C LEU A 188 -29.78 -28.87 9.00
N LYS A 189 -30.43 -29.57 8.07
CA LYS A 189 -29.78 -30.06 6.85
C LYS A 189 -29.16 -28.89 6.07
N LYS A 190 -29.92 -27.82 5.83
CA LYS A 190 -29.44 -26.63 5.11
C LYS A 190 -28.23 -25.98 5.79
N THR A 191 -28.25 -25.87 7.12
CA THR A 191 -27.15 -25.31 7.91
C THR A 191 -25.91 -26.19 7.86
N LEU A 192 -26.06 -27.50 8.07
CA LEU A 192 -24.94 -28.45 8.07
C LEU A 192 -24.29 -28.64 6.70
N THR A 193 -25.06 -28.46 5.62
CA THR A 193 -24.54 -28.56 4.24
C THR A 193 -24.11 -27.21 3.67
N SER A 194 -24.07 -26.15 4.47
CA SER A 194 -23.66 -24.84 3.97
C SER A 194 -22.21 -24.87 3.48
N LYS A 195 -21.99 -24.37 2.27
CA LYS A 195 -20.68 -24.22 1.62
C LYS A 195 -20.43 -22.77 1.21
N ARG A 196 -20.97 -21.82 1.98
CA ARG A 196 -20.88 -20.39 1.68
C ARG A 196 -19.61 -19.81 2.30
N PRO A 197 -18.86 -18.95 1.59
CA PRO A 197 -17.69 -18.28 2.15
C PRO A 197 -18.14 -17.18 3.13
N LEU A 198 -17.22 -16.74 4.00
CA LEU A 198 -17.49 -15.69 4.99
C LEU A 198 -18.07 -14.42 4.36
N ASN A 199 -17.55 -14.03 3.20
CA ASN A 199 -18.02 -12.84 2.49
C ASN A 199 -19.55 -12.84 2.26
N THR A 200 -20.10 -13.98 1.86
CA THR A 200 -21.55 -14.11 1.63
C THR A 200 -22.37 -13.90 2.91
N TYR A 201 -21.83 -14.24 4.07
CA TYR A 201 -22.51 -13.99 5.34
C TYR A 201 -22.45 -12.50 5.73
N LEU A 202 -21.31 -11.83 5.49
CA LEU A 202 -21.16 -10.40 5.74
C LEU A 202 -22.10 -9.54 4.89
N ASP A 203 -22.42 -9.98 3.67
CA ASP A 203 -23.37 -9.30 2.79
C ASP A 203 -24.83 -9.48 3.24
N THR A 204 -25.15 -10.57 3.95
CA THR A 204 -26.50 -10.83 4.48
C THR A 204 -26.78 -10.20 5.85
N LEU A 205 -25.75 -9.68 6.52
CA LEU A 205 -25.86 -9.06 7.83
C LEU A 205 -26.50 -7.67 7.75
N ASN A 206 -27.25 -7.29 8.78
CA ASN A 206 -27.77 -5.93 8.88
C ASN A 206 -26.61 -4.92 8.93
N GLN A 207 -26.83 -3.74 8.35
CA GLN A 207 -25.81 -2.70 8.30
C GLN A 207 -25.37 -2.23 9.69
N VAL A 208 -26.29 -2.13 10.65
CA VAL A 208 -26.00 -1.75 12.04
C VAL A 208 -25.11 -2.80 12.71
N ASP A 209 -25.51 -4.07 12.68
CA ASP A 209 -24.75 -5.18 13.25
C ASP A 209 -23.35 -5.27 12.62
N ARG A 210 -23.27 -5.15 11.29
CA ARG A 210 -21.99 -5.11 10.56
C ARG A 210 -21.10 -3.96 11.03
N SER A 211 -21.66 -2.76 11.22
CA SER A 211 -20.90 -1.60 11.69
C SER A 211 -20.38 -1.76 13.12
N ILE A 212 -21.17 -2.38 13.99
CA ILE A 212 -20.79 -2.64 15.39
C ILE A 212 -19.65 -3.66 15.43
N ILE A 213 -19.81 -4.78 14.71
CA ILE A 213 -18.84 -5.88 14.70
C ILE A 213 -17.51 -5.46 14.06
N LEU A 214 -17.55 -4.77 12.91
CA LEU A 214 -16.33 -4.48 12.14
C LEU A 214 -15.71 -3.11 12.46
N ASN A 215 -16.51 -2.07 12.65
CA ASN A 215 -15.99 -0.69 12.71
C ASN A 215 -15.88 -0.14 14.12
N ASN A 216 -16.68 -0.64 15.08
CA ASN A 216 -16.69 -0.11 16.44
C ASN A 216 -15.65 -0.74 17.38
N VAL A 217 -15.08 -1.88 16.99
CA VAL A 217 -14.09 -2.61 17.80
C VAL A 217 -12.72 -1.93 17.79
N TYR A 218 -12.36 -1.25 16.69
CA TYR A 218 -11.08 -0.58 16.57
C TYR A 218 -11.02 0.72 17.38
N ASN A 219 -9.84 1.02 17.92
CA ASN A 219 -9.61 2.23 18.70
C ASN A 219 -9.75 3.49 17.82
N LYS A 220 -10.65 4.39 18.23
CA LYS A 220 -10.94 5.65 17.54
C LYS A 220 -10.18 6.86 18.12
N LYS A 221 -9.68 6.74 19.36
CA LYS A 221 -9.07 7.86 20.11
C LYS A 221 -7.55 7.88 20.00
N TYR A 222 -6.92 6.71 20.06
CA TYR A 222 -5.46 6.61 20.11
C TYR A 222 -4.94 5.88 18.86
N PHE A 223 -4.32 6.63 17.95
CA PHE A 223 -3.65 6.07 16.77
C PHE A 223 -2.24 5.54 17.11
N LYS A 224 -1.51 6.27 17.95
CA LYS A 224 -0.18 5.86 18.42
C LYS A 224 0.11 6.48 19.79
N VAL A 225 0.52 5.64 20.73
CA VAL A 225 0.94 6.07 22.08
C VAL A 225 2.45 5.92 22.26
N LEU A 226 3.01 4.82 21.74
CA LEU A 226 4.44 4.52 21.85
C LEU A 226 5.28 5.27 20.81
N PRO A 227 6.56 5.58 21.09
CA PRO A 227 7.45 6.20 20.11
C PRO A 227 7.61 5.33 18.86
N LEU A 228 7.78 6.00 17.71
CA LEU A 228 8.02 5.33 16.43
C LEU A 228 9.51 5.06 16.27
N ILE A 229 9.86 3.81 16.05
CA ILE A 229 11.23 3.39 15.77
C ILE A 229 11.35 3.24 14.25
N THR A 230 12.28 3.97 13.66
CA THR A 230 12.65 3.78 12.25
C THR A 230 13.90 2.91 12.17
N ILE A 231 13.88 1.91 11.30
CA ILE A 231 14.96 0.93 11.17
C ILE A 231 15.28 0.69 9.69
N CYS A 232 16.47 0.14 9.43
CA CYS A 232 16.84 -0.29 8.09
C CYS A 232 15.91 -1.40 7.60
N SER A 233 15.38 -1.26 6.38
CA SER A 233 14.48 -2.24 5.75
C SER A 233 15.13 -3.58 5.39
N ILE A 234 16.45 -3.71 5.58
CA ILE A 234 17.23 -4.90 5.20
C ILE A 234 17.67 -5.69 6.42
N CYS A 235 18.36 -5.04 7.36
CA CYS A 235 18.93 -5.71 8.55
C CYS A 235 18.28 -5.28 9.88
N GLY A 236 17.35 -4.32 9.86
CA GLY A 236 16.73 -3.81 11.09
C GLY A 236 17.63 -2.94 11.97
N GLY A 237 18.84 -2.59 11.52
CA GLY A 237 19.73 -1.69 12.26
C GLY A 237 19.18 -0.26 12.34
N TYR A 238 19.40 0.40 13.48
CA TYR A 238 18.96 1.78 13.76
C TYR A 238 20.11 2.81 13.68
N ASN A 239 21.35 2.36 13.60
CA ASN A 239 22.52 3.24 13.47
C ASN A 239 22.64 3.75 12.02
N SER A 240 23.01 5.03 11.85
CA SER A 240 23.31 5.66 10.55
C SER A 240 22.21 5.51 9.49
N ILE A 241 20.96 5.79 9.86
CA ILE A 241 19.81 5.70 8.96
C ILE A 241 19.88 6.79 7.89
N SER A 242 19.93 6.37 6.63
CA SER A 242 19.80 7.22 5.45
C SER A 242 18.61 6.78 4.60
N SER A 243 17.99 7.68 3.83
CA SER A 243 16.91 7.33 2.90
C SER A 243 17.42 7.18 1.46
N CYS A 244 16.97 6.14 0.77
CA CYS A 244 17.24 5.95 -0.65
C CYS A 244 16.65 7.11 -1.47
N VAL A 245 17.43 7.67 -2.39
CA VAL A 245 17.03 8.80 -3.23
C VAL A 245 15.82 8.47 -4.11
N LYS A 246 15.66 7.21 -4.53
CA LYS A 246 14.67 6.80 -5.53
C LYS A 246 13.33 6.38 -4.93
N CYS A 247 13.36 5.66 -3.82
CA CYS A 247 12.17 5.06 -3.22
C CYS A 247 12.01 5.37 -1.73
N SER A 248 12.78 6.34 -1.19
CA SER A 248 12.76 6.84 0.19
C SER A 248 12.96 5.79 1.32
N ASN A 249 13.19 4.53 0.98
CA ASN A 249 13.44 3.44 1.93
C ASN A 249 14.68 3.67 2.80
N LYS A 250 14.59 3.29 4.08
CA LYS A 250 15.63 3.49 5.09
C LYS A 250 16.74 2.42 5.01
N ILE A 251 17.99 2.86 4.92
CA ILE A 251 19.19 2.04 4.69
C ILE A 251 20.30 2.51 5.63
N CYS A 252 20.95 1.58 6.34
CA CYS A 252 21.99 1.92 7.33
C CYS A 252 23.44 1.80 6.83
N SER A 253 23.69 1.04 5.76
CA SER A 253 25.05 0.72 5.31
C SER A 253 25.16 0.59 3.79
N LEU A 254 26.38 0.70 3.26
CA LEU A 254 26.66 0.51 1.84
C LEU A 254 26.36 -0.92 1.36
N ARG A 255 26.53 -1.94 2.21
CA ARG A 255 26.17 -3.33 1.89
C ARG A 255 24.65 -3.46 1.72
N CYS A 256 23.89 -2.87 2.64
CA CYS A 256 22.43 -2.79 2.53
C CYS A 256 22.03 -2.00 1.27
N TYR A 257 22.73 -0.90 0.94
CA TYR A 257 22.44 -0.12 -0.26
C TYR A 257 22.61 -0.93 -1.57
N ARG A 258 23.67 -1.75 -1.68
CA ARG A 258 23.86 -2.62 -2.84
C ARG A 258 22.73 -3.65 -2.98
N LEU A 259 22.44 -4.38 -1.90
CA LEU A 259 21.36 -5.39 -1.88
C LEU A 259 19.99 -4.74 -2.17
N HIS A 260 19.76 -3.53 -1.65
CA HIS A 260 18.55 -2.76 -1.93
C HIS A 260 18.38 -2.49 -3.43
N ASN A 261 19.44 -2.01 -4.09
CA ASN A 261 19.43 -1.66 -5.51
C ASN A 261 19.23 -2.87 -6.45
N GLU A 262 19.54 -4.06 -5.97
CA GLU A 262 19.40 -5.32 -6.71
C GLU A 262 17.99 -5.92 -6.56
N THR A 263 17.44 -5.94 -5.35
CA THR A 263 16.25 -6.75 -5.03
C THR A 263 15.01 -5.97 -4.62
N ARG A 264 15.14 -4.74 -4.13
CA ARG A 264 14.04 -4.00 -3.46
C ARG A 264 13.75 -2.61 -4.03
N CYS A 265 14.66 -2.02 -4.80
CA CYS A 265 14.47 -0.70 -5.40
C CYS A 265 13.63 -0.79 -6.68
N ILE A 266 12.30 -0.69 -6.56
CA ILE A 266 11.37 -0.76 -7.69
C ILE A 266 11.54 0.44 -8.64
N HIS A 267 11.79 1.63 -8.10
CA HIS A 267 11.98 2.85 -8.90
C HIS A 267 13.42 3.03 -9.41
N ARG A 268 14.10 1.94 -9.81
CA ARG A 268 15.42 1.98 -10.45
C ARG A 268 15.30 2.38 -11.94
#